data_AF-A0A7V0ZKV3-F1
#
_entry.id   AF-A0A7V0ZKV3-F1
#
_cell.length_a   1.000
_cell.length_b   1.000
_cell.length_c   1.000
_cell.angle_alpha   90.00
_cell.angle_beta   90.00
_cell.angle_gamma   90.00
#
_symmetry.space_group_name_H-M   'P 1'
#
loop_
_entity.id
_entity.type
_entity.pdbx_description
1 polymer ?
#
loop_
_entity_poly.entity_id
_entity_poly.type
_entity_poly.pdbx_seq_one_letter_code
_entity_poly.pdbx_strand_id
1 'polypeptide(L)'
;MNHATHLSIAWAVALAVITLVEWNNLSRNPIGQEIFLPFISREISVNVMAAGASEPLEFSTKSAGDGGAAGGLQYEVEFFFNGPLFLAYFFGPVLFIQGAGLLAARINRG
;
A
#
# COMPACT_ATOMS: atom_id res chain seq x y z
N MET A 1 -4.32 16.41 29.28
CA MET A 1 -4.55 15.77 27.97
C MET A 1 -4.75 14.28 28.24
N ASN A 2 -5.81 13.65 27.70
CA ASN A 2 -6.21 12.29 28.09
C ASN A 2 -5.32 11.23 27.42
N HIS A 3 -5.00 10.13 28.12
CA HIS A 3 -4.21 9.00 27.60
C HIS A 3 -4.76 8.43 26.28
N ALA A 4 -6.08 8.40 26.12
CA ALA A 4 -6.74 7.95 24.89
C ALA A 4 -6.38 8.80 23.66
N THR A 5 -6.23 10.12 23.82
CA THR A 5 -5.86 11.04 22.73
C THR A 5 -4.41 10.84 22.29
N HIS A 6 -3.50 10.62 23.25
CA HIS A 6 -2.11 10.30 22.94
C HIS A 6 -1.97 8.99 22.17
N LEU A 7 -2.72 7.96 22.57
CA LEU A 7 -2.65 6.65 21.92
C LEU A 7 -3.29 6.66 20.53
N SER A 8 -4.39 7.41 20.32
CA SER A 8 -4.98 7.57 18.98
C SER A 8 -4.05 8.32 18.02
N ILE A 9 -3.34 9.35 18.50
CA ILE A 9 -2.37 10.09 17.67
C ILE A 9 -1.17 9.19 17.36
N ALA A 10 -0.63 8.48 18.35
CA ALA A 10 0.47 7.54 18.15
C ALA A 10 0.10 6.45 17.12
N TRP A 11 -1.13 5.92 17.19
CA TRP A 11 -1.66 4.96 16.22
C TRP A 11 -1.73 5.54 14.80
N ALA A 12 -2.31 6.74 14.66
CA ALA A 12 -2.42 7.42 13.38
C ALA A 12 -1.04 7.66 12.74
N VAL A 13 -0.07 8.12 13.53
CA VAL A 13 1.32 8.32 13.08
C VAL A 13 1.97 6.99 12.70
N ALA A 14 1.81 5.96 13.53
CA ALA A 14 2.38 4.64 13.24
C ALA A 14 1.85 4.07 11.91
N LEU A 15 0.53 4.09 11.69
CA LEU A 15 -0.06 3.62 10.43
C LEU A 15 0.44 4.42 9.22
N ALA A 16 0.53 5.75 9.34
CA ALA A 16 1.01 6.60 8.26
C ALA A 16 2.47 6.29 7.90
N VAL A 17 3.34 6.13 8.91
CA VAL A 17 4.76 5.78 8.72
C VAL A 17 4.90 4.40 8.08
N ILE A 18 4.17 3.39 8.57
CA ILE A 18 4.23 2.03 8.01
C ILE A 18 3.77 2.05 6.55
N THR A 19 2.68 2.76 6.25
CA THR A 19 2.17 2.91 4.87
C THR A 19 3.20 3.55 3.95
N LEU A 20 3.88 4.61 4.40
CA LEU A 20 4.89 5.30 3.61
C LEU A 20 6.15 4.46 3.40
N VAL A 21 6.60 3.74 4.43
CA VAL A 21 7.74 2.82 4.36
C VAL A 21 7.44 1.69 3.38
N GLU A 22 6.26 1.10 3.47
CA GLU A 22 5.83 0.03 2.57
C GLU A 22 5.73 0.50 1.13
N TRP A 23 5.16 1.69 0.90
CA TRP A 23 5.08 2.28 -0.44
C TRP A 23 6.47 2.54 -1.05
N ASN A 24 7.38 3.12 -0.26
CA ASN A 24 8.76 3.36 -0.71
C ASN A 24 9.51 2.04 -1.00
N ASN A 25 9.25 1.00 -0.22
CA ASN A 25 9.81 -0.33 -0.44
C ASN A 25 9.29 -0.96 -1.75
N LEU A 26 7.96 -0.92 -1.97
CA LEU A 26 7.35 -1.40 -3.21
C LEU A 26 7.84 -0.62 -4.44
N SER A 27 8.08 0.68 -4.30
CA SER A 27 8.70 1.48 -5.37
C SER A 27 10.13 1.05 -5.72
N ARG A 28 10.87 0.46 -4.78
CA ARG A 28 12.26 0.00 -4.99
C ARG A 28 12.34 -1.42 -5.51
N ASN A 29 11.48 -2.32 -5.02
CA ASN A 29 11.41 -3.70 -5.47
C ASN A 29 9.94 -4.12 -5.66
N PRO A 30 9.34 -3.77 -6.82
CA PRO A 30 7.91 -3.95 -7.02
C PRO A 30 7.48 -5.42 -7.12
N ILE A 31 8.37 -6.36 -7.44
CA ILE A 31 8.04 -7.78 -7.67
C ILE A 31 8.42 -8.65 -6.46
N GLY A 32 9.59 -8.42 -5.86
CA GLY A 32 10.15 -9.31 -4.84
C GLY A 32 9.73 -9.00 -3.40
N GLN A 33 9.00 -7.92 -3.16
CA GLN A 33 8.65 -7.49 -1.81
C GLN A 33 7.27 -8.02 -1.38
N GLU A 34 7.17 -8.51 -0.15
CA GLU A 34 5.88 -8.86 0.46
C GLU A 34 5.13 -7.59 0.88
N ILE A 35 3.81 -7.62 0.73
CA ILE A 35 2.90 -6.56 1.16
C ILE A 35 2.31 -6.99 2.50
N PHE A 36 2.50 -6.17 3.53
CA PHE A 36 2.02 -6.43 4.88
C PHE A 36 0.75 -5.67 5.19
N LEU A 37 0.49 -4.57 4.49
CA LEU A 37 -0.72 -3.77 4.69
C LEU A 37 -1.91 -4.34 3.93
N PRO A 38 -3.03 -4.61 4.61
CA PRO A 38 -4.18 -5.30 4.01
C PRO A 38 -4.94 -4.44 3.00
N PHE A 39 -4.67 -3.14 2.96
CA PHE A 39 -5.30 -2.17 2.06
C PHE A 39 -4.42 -1.81 0.85
N ILE A 40 -3.28 -2.46 0.68
CA ILE A 40 -2.47 -2.39 -0.54
C ILE A 40 -2.53 -3.78 -1.18
N SER A 41 -2.70 -3.84 -2.50
CA SER A 41 -2.55 -5.09 -3.26
C SER A 41 -1.71 -4.87 -4.50
N ARG A 42 -1.07 -5.94 -4.97
CA ARG A 42 -0.24 -5.95 -6.18
C ARG A 42 -0.77 -6.97 -7.15
N GLU A 43 -0.89 -6.56 -8.40
CA GLU A 43 -1.12 -7.44 -9.54
C GLU A 43 0.14 -7.42 -10.42
N ILE A 44 0.57 -8.61 -10.87
CA ILE A 44 1.74 -8.77 -11.73
C ILE A 44 1.27 -9.43 -13.02
N SER A 45 1.33 -8.69 -14.12
CA SER A 45 1.11 -9.21 -15.47
C SER A 45 2.46 -9.49 -16.12
N VAL A 46 2.58 -10.67 -16.74
CA VAL A 46 3.78 -11.07 -17.47
C VAL A 46 3.45 -11.04 -18.95
N ASN A 47 3.96 -10.05 -19.67
CA ASN A 47 3.83 -10.00 -21.11
C ASN A 47 4.99 -10.76 -21.75
N VAL A 48 4.69 -11.97 -22.23
CA VAL A 48 5.59 -12.75 -23.07
C VAL A 48 5.45 -12.19 -24.48
N MET A 49 6.37 -11.33 -24.91
CA MET A 49 6.53 -11.01 -26.33
C MET A 49 6.95 -12.30 -27.04
N ALA A 50 5.97 -13.03 -27.57
CA ALA A 50 6.23 -14.10 -28.51
C ALA A 50 7.00 -13.49 -29.69
N ALA A 51 8.18 -14.04 -29.99
CA ALA A 51 9.00 -13.64 -31.12
C ALA A 51 8.22 -13.94 -32.42
N GLY A 52 7.33 -13.05 -32.80
CA GLY A 52 6.57 -13.05 -34.04
C GLY A 52 7.10 -11.94 -34.95
N ALA A 53 7.43 -12.34 -36.18
CA ALA A 53 8.01 -11.55 -37.26
C ALA A 53 7.54 -10.08 -37.35
N SER A 54 8.53 -9.20 -37.55
CA SER A 54 8.50 -7.95 -38.32
C SER A 54 7.18 -7.16 -38.39
N GLU A 55 7.10 -6.00 -37.72
CA GLU A 55 6.64 -4.71 -38.30
C GLU A 55 7.17 -3.53 -37.44
N PRO A 56 7.55 -2.38 -38.05
CA PRO A 56 8.04 -1.23 -37.30
C PRO A 56 6.88 -0.29 -36.97
N LEU A 57 6.52 -0.17 -35.70
CA LEU A 57 5.57 0.84 -35.26
C LEU A 57 6.17 1.69 -34.13
N GLU A 58 6.38 2.96 -34.48
CA GLU A 58 6.65 4.06 -33.55
C GLU A 58 5.65 4.06 -32.40
N PHE A 59 6.12 4.06 -31.15
CA PHE A 59 5.38 4.75 -30.09
C PHE A 59 6.26 5.21 -28.92
N SER A 60 6.36 6.53 -28.82
CA SER A 60 6.49 7.37 -27.63
C SER A 60 7.50 7.00 -26.53
N THR A 61 8.59 7.79 -26.52
CA THR A 61 9.55 7.98 -25.45
C THR A 61 8.90 8.44 -24.14
N LYS A 62 8.74 7.55 -23.13
CA LYS A 62 8.98 7.88 -21.71
C LYS A 62 9.03 6.66 -20.78
N SER A 63 10.22 6.09 -20.60
CA SER A 63 10.86 5.93 -19.27
C SER A 63 12.20 5.25 -19.47
N ALA A 64 13.27 5.98 -19.21
CA ALA A 64 14.64 5.50 -19.33
C ALA A 64 14.99 4.61 -18.13
N GLY A 65 15.42 3.39 -18.44
CA GLY A 65 16.01 2.41 -17.54
C GLY A 65 16.62 1.29 -18.39
N ASP A 66 17.69 1.63 -19.11
CA ASP A 66 18.40 0.82 -20.10
C ASP A 66 18.95 -0.50 -19.53
N GLY A 67 18.96 -1.55 -20.37
CA GLY A 67 19.62 -2.80 -20.03
C GLY A 67 19.22 -4.06 -20.83
N GLY A 68 19.24 -3.99 -22.17
CA GLY A 68 19.52 -5.18 -22.99
C GLY A 68 18.35 -5.89 -23.67
N ALA A 69 18.29 -5.76 -24.99
CA ALA A 69 17.47 -6.58 -25.87
C ALA A 69 17.93 -8.06 -25.86
N ALA A 70 17.15 -8.94 -25.23
CA ALA A 70 17.18 -10.38 -25.45
C ALA A 70 15.87 -11.00 -24.92
N GLY A 71 14.84 -11.11 -25.76
CA GLY A 71 13.63 -11.93 -25.52
C GLY A 71 13.07 -11.92 -24.09
N GLY A 72 13.09 -10.75 -23.44
CA GLY A 72 12.88 -10.62 -22.00
C GLY A 72 11.39 -10.50 -21.69
N LEU A 73 10.91 -11.33 -20.77
CA LEU A 73 9.60 -11.21 -20.14
C LEU A 73 9.41 -9.76 -19.64
N GLN A 74 8.46 -9.03 -20.20
CA GLN A 74 8.12 -7.70 -19.69
C GLN A 74 7.15 -7.90 -18.53
N TYR A 75 7.54 -7.48 -17.34
CA TYR A 75 6.68 -7.51 -16.16
C TYR A 75 6.02 -6.16 -16.01
N GLU A 76 4.70 -6.13 -16.04
CA GLU A 76 3.90 -4.98 -15.68
C GLU A 76 3.35 -5.20 -14.27
N VAL A 77 3.54 -4.20 -13.40
CA VAL A 77 3.19 -4.29 -11.98
C VAL A 77 2.26 -3.14 -11.66
N GLU A 78 1.04 -3.49 -11.26
CA GLU A 78 0.03 -2.53 -10.82
C GLU A 78 -0.20 -2.65 -9.32
N PHE A 79 -0.34 -1.49 -8.67
CA PHE A 79 -0.64 -1.39 -7.24
C PHE A 79 -2.02 -0.79 -7.04
N PHE A 80 -2.83 -1.43 -6.21
CA PHE A 80 -4.16 -0.96 -5.84
C PHE A 80 -4.19 -0.58 -4.37
N PHE A 81 -4.80 0.57 -4.08
CA PHE A 81 -4.98 1.07 -2.72
C PHE A 81 -6.47 1.10 -2.36
N ASN A 82 -6.86 0.31 -1.37
CA ASN A 82 -8.21 0.26 -0.86
C ASN A 82 -8.42 1.33 0.23
N GLY A 83 -8.79 2.53 -0.18
CA GLY A 83 -9.04 3.67 0.72
C GLY A 83 -10.09 3.42 1.81
N PRO A 84 -11.26 2.82 1.50
CA PRO A 84 -12.24 2.44 2.53
C PRO A 84 -11.66 1.49 3.59
N LEU A 85 -10.87 0.49 3.17
CA LEU A 85 -10.24 -0.44 4.09
C LEU A 85 -9.16 0.26 4.93
N PHE A 86 -8.36 1.16 4.33
CA PHE A 86 -7.43 2.00 5.08
C PHE A 86 -8.14 2.78 6.19
N LEU A 87 -9.27 3.43 5.88
CA LEU A 87 -10.05 4.17 6.87
C LEU A 87 -10.57 3.27 8.00
N ALA A 88 -10.99 2.04 7.70
CA ALA A 88 -11.43 1.08 8.72
C ALA A 88 -10.28 0.72 9.68
N TYR A 89 -9.07 0.48 9.16
CA TYR A 89 -7.88 0.20 9.97
C TYR A 89 -7.38 1.44 10.74
N PHE A 90 -7.57 2.64 10.17
CA PHE A 90 -7.20 3.89 10.81
C PHE A 90 -8.15 4.22 11.98
N PHE A 91 -9.46 4.26 11.72
CA PHE A 91 -10.47 4.67 12.70
C PHE A 91 -10.88 3.57 13.66
N GLY A 92 -10.82 2.29 13.26
CA GLY A 92 -11.30 1.16 14.08
C GLY A 92 -10.71 1.16 15.49
N PRO A 93 -9.37 1.13 15.64
CA PRO A 93 -8.72 1.19 16.95
C PRO A 93 -9.01 2.49 17.69
N VAL A 94 -9.00 3.63 16.99
CA VAL A 94 -9.26 4.96 17.59
C VAL A 94 -10.67 5.00 18.22
N LEU A 95 -11.68 4.55 17.49
CA LEU A 95 -13.05 4.49 17.96
C LEU A 95 -13.21 3.46 19.08
N PHE A 96 -12.51 2.33 19.02
CA PHE A 96 -12.53 1.32 20.07
C PHE A 96 -12.00 1.87 21.39
N ILE A 97 -10.84 2.54 21.37
CA ILE A 97 -10.20 3.09 22.58
C ILE A 97 -11.05 4.22 23.17
N GLN A 98 -11.57 5.12 22.34
CA GLN A 98 -12.41 6.22 22.81
C GLN A 98 -13.77 5.72 23.32
N GLY A 99 -14.40 4.80 22.59
CA GLY A 99 -15.66 4.18 22.96
C GLY A 99 -15.57 3.37 24.27
N ALA A 100 -14.53 2.55 24.41
CA ALA A 100 -14.28 1.79 25.64
C ALA A 100 -14.01 2.72 26.83
N GLY A 101 -13.23 3.79 26.63
CA GLY A 101 -12.98 4.79 27.67
C GLY A 101 -14.26 5.49 28.14
N LEU A 102 -15.15 5.87 27.22
CA LEU A 102 -16.45 6.47 27.55
C LEU A 102 -17.37 5.48 28.26
N LEU A 103 -17.41 4.23 27.81
CA LEU A 103 -18.22 3.18 28.43
C LEU A 103 -17.77 2.89 29.86
N ALA A 104 -16.46 2.73 30.08
CA ALA A 104 -15.88 2.52 31.41
C ALA A 104 -16.16 3.70 32.35
N ALA A 105 -16.05 4.94 31.86
CA ALA A 105 -16.37 6.13 32.65
C ALA A 105 -17.86 6.22 33.02
N ARG A 106 -18.76 5.69 32.17
CA ARG A 106 -20.20 5.62 32.43
C ARG A 106 -20.54 4.55 33.48
N ILE A 107 -19.91 3.38 33.40
CA ILE A 107 -20.10 2.28 34.37
C ILE A 107 -19.60 2.68 35.76
N ASN A 108 -18.45 3.35 35.87
CA ASN A 108 -17.90 3.76 37.17
C ASN A 108 -18.59 4.97 37.82
N ARG A 109 -19.49 5.67 37.10
CA ARG A 109 -20.26 6.81 37.63
C ARG A 109 -21.70 6.47 38.00
N GLY A 110 -22.19 5.30 37.59
CA GLY A 110 -23.48 4.75 38.03
C GLY A 110 -23.28 3.90 39.27
#